data_AF-A0A223M8Z8-F1
#
_entry.id   AF-A0A223M8Z8-F1
#
_cell.length_a   1.000
_cell.length_b   1.000
_cell.length_c   1.000
_cell.angle_alpha   90.00
_cell.angle_beta   90.00
_cell.angle_gamma   90.00
#
_symmetry.space_group_name_H-M   'P 1'
#
loop_
_entity.id
_entity.type
_entity.pdbx_description
1 polymer ?
#
loop_
_entity_poly.entity_id
_entity_poly.type
_entity_poly.pdbx_seq_one_letter_code
_entity_poly.pdbx_strand_id
1 'polypeptide(L)'
;MKKKANFKLLLTKNWIIPSIFSFPFLISAACSSQKQQENKDSLDQNGQDLDKKEQKPAPSILKGQEISKENLDKLPIILKKIDGSTNFENLTIESVGNDFSRLEFETPNEDDQKLIDIKVLNKKYLNSDFETSLNEGALIFNLKISSKKNPEIVLEKDVPISGFRKSRSSEINFNYGKRFAPDSDNEWSQYFAKNNYQRYTYDAKKYMETLEKQLAYISGLPYFDIKSWRPEVKRNQEQINKYNEKAKELKLDSYEDALKKGFTMPVYDANGNVEGLKLLDRDEIPKGPAWWDLINRNENQASGLARYIPNEKYKKQPYKLIQFILLGQQQLMMLELNI
;
A
#
# COMPACT_ATOMS: atom_id res chain seq x y z
N MET A 1 14.29 -21.54 -64.09
CA MET A 1 15.02 -22.08 -62.91
C MET A 1 14.67 -21.25 -61.68
N LYS A 2 14.42 -21.94 -60.54
CA LYS A 2 14.19 -21.45 -59.15
C LYS A 2 12.85 -20.71 -58.92
N LYS A 3 11.76 -21.38 -58.49
CA LYS A 3 11.40 -21.95 -57.16
C LYS A 3 11.43 -20.95 -55.98
N LYS A 4 10.25 -20.72 -55.38
CA LYS A 4 9.95 -20.59 -53.93
C LYS A 4 8.43 -20.83 -53.79
N ALA A 5 7.98 -22.08 -53.60
CA ALA A 5 7.82 -22.82 -52.33
C ALA A 5 6.71 -22.24 -51.44
N ASN A 6 5.51 -22.80 -51.61
CA ASN A 6 4.39 -22.73 -50.66
C ASN A 6 4.74 -23.53 -49.40
N PHE A 7 4.52 -22.97 -48.22
CA PHE A 7 4.49 -23.73 -46.97
C PHE A 7 3.19 -23.43 -46.23
N LYS A 8 2.21 -24.33 -46.40
CA LYS A 8 1.06 -24.46 -45.51
C LYS A 8 1.55 -25.24 -44.29
N LEU A 9 1.56 -24.61 -43.12
CA LEU A 9 1.71 -25.32 -41.86
C LEU A 9 0.32 -25.59 -41.28
N LEU A 10 -0.06 -26.87 -41.30
CA LEU A 10 -1.16 -27.43 -40.53
C LEU A 10 -0.83 -27.32 -39.04
N LEU A 11 -1.61 -26.56 -38.28
CA LEU A 11 -1.70 -26.69 -36.82
C LEU A 11 -2.97 -27.47 -36.51
N THR A 12 -2.80 -28.78 -36.28
CA THR A 12 -3.83 -29.62 -35.68
C THR A 12 -4.00 -29.21 -34.22
N LYS A 13 -5.23 -28.79 -33.90
CA LYS A 13 -5.69 -28.53 -32.54
C LYS A 13 -5.68 -29.85 -31.74
N ASN A 14 -4.78 -29.99 -30.78
CA ASN A 14 -4.98 -30.90 -29.67
C ASN A 14 -5.80 -30.15 -28.61
N TRP A 15 -7.09 -30.50 -28.51
CA TRP A 15 -7.92 -30.19 -27.36
C TRP A 15 -7.44 -31.04 -26.18
N ILE A 16 -6.70 -30.42 -25.26
CA ILE A 16 -6.56 -30.92 -23.89
C ILE A 16 -7.67 -30.25 -23.10
N ILE A 17 -8.67 -31.03 -22.71
CA ILE A 17 -9.76 -30.62 -21.83
C ILE A 17 -9.15 -30.51 -20.42
N PRO A 18 -9.07 -29.33 -19.78
CA PRO A 18 -8.78 -29.28 -18.36
C PRO A 18 -10.05 -29.76 -17.63
N SER A 19 -9.93 -30.91 -16.97
CA SER A 19 -10.92 -31.41 -16.03
C SER A 19 -11.15 -30.37 -14.93
N ILE A 20 -12.32 -29.73 -14.95
CA ILE A 20 -12.81 -28.87 -13.89
C ILE A 20 -13.08 -29.77 -12.68
N PHE A 21 -12.11 -29.83 -11.76
CA PHE A 21 -12.33 -30.36 -10.41
C PHE A 21 -13.14 -29.31 -9.64
N SER A 22 -14.45 -29.43 -9.70
CA SER A 22 -15.38 -28.69 -8.84
C SER A 22 -15.22 -29.20 -7.41
N PHE A 23 -14.35 -28.57 -6.63
CA PHE A 23 -14.36 -28.75 -5.18
C PHE A 23 -15.55 -27.98 -4.59
N PRO A 24 -16.36 -28.61 -3.71
CA PRO A 24 -17.41 -27.89 -3.02
C PRO A 24 -16.77 -26.90 -2.04
N PHE A 25 -16.97 -25.61 -2.30
CA PHE A 25 -16.74 -24.55 -1.32
C PHE A 25 -17.66 -24.78 -0.13
N LEU A 26 -17.11 -25.32 0.96
CA LEU A 26 -17.74 -25.19 2.27
C LEU A 26 -17.49 -23.77 2.76
N ILE A 27 -18.44 -22.88 2.46
CA ILE A 27 -18.50 -21.55 3.05
C ILE A 27 -18.96 -21.73 4.51
N SER A 28 -18.04 -21.73 5.46
CA SER A 28 -18.39 -21.42 6.85
C SER A 28 -18.62 -19.92 6.95
N ALA A 29 -19.88 -19.52 6.76
CA ALA A 29 -20.32 -18.15 6.97
C ALA A 29 -20.10 -17.76 8.44
N ALA A 30 -19.12 -16.87 8.69
CA ALA A 30 -19.15 -16.06 9.89
C ALA A 30 -20.22 -14.98 9.67
N CYS A 31 -21.34 -15.10 10.39
CA CYS A 31 -22.39 -14.08 10.43
C CYS A 31 -21.80 -12.73 10.85
N SER A 32 -21.72 -11.77 9.93
CA SER A 32 -21.87 -10.35 10.27
C SER A 32 -23.11 -9.84 9.56
N SER A 33 -24.03 -9.29 10.33
CA SER A 33 -25.37 -8.88 9.88
C SER A 33 -25.29 -7.71 8.91
N GLN A 34 -25.78 -7.91 7.69
CA GLN A 34 -26.12 -6.83 6.77
C GLN A 34 -27.41 -6.16 7.26
N LYS A 35 -27.33 -4.92 7.75
CA LYS A 35 -28.50 -4.04 7.92
C LYS A 35 -28.58 -3.12 6.70
N GLN A 36 -29.66 -3.27 5.94
CA GLN A 36 -30.10 -2.30 4.95
C GLN A 36 -30.50 -0.98 5.64
N GLN A 37 -30.11 0.14 5.03
CA GLN A 37 -30.53 1.49 5.36
C GLN A 37 -32.02 1.69 5.05
N GLU A 38 -32.78 2.14 6.05
CA GLU A 38 -33.89 3.07 5.85
C GLU A 38 -33.97 4.03 7.05
N ASN A 39 -33.99 5.33 6.76
CA ASN A 39 -34.05 6.43 7.72
C ASN A 39 -35.43 6.54 8.37
N LYS A 40 -35.47 6.76 9.69
CA LYS A 40 -36.33 7.77 10.34
C LYS A 40 -35.93 8.00 11.80
N ASP A 41 -35.95 9.28 12.17
CA ASP A 41 -35.52 9.88 13.43
C ASP A 41 -36.18 9.28 14.69
N SER A 42 -35.41 9.19 15.77
CA SER A 42 -35.70 9.82 17.08
C SER A 42 -34.66 9.42 18.14
N LEU A 43 -34.27 10.42 18.94
CA LEU A 43 -33.50 10.26 20.17
C LEU A 43 -34.30 9.44 21.20
N ASP A 44 -33.65 8.49 21.88
CA ASP A 44 -33.52 8.54 23.33
C ASP A 44 -32.51 7.51 23.87
N GLN A 45 -31.85 7.90 24.96
CA GLN A 45 -30.91 7.08 25.74
C GLN A 45 -31.67 6.11 26.65
N ASN A 46 -31.28 4.83 26.64
CA ASN A 46 -31.00 4.10 27.88
C ASN A 46 -30.37 2.75 27.58
N GLY A 47 -29.36 2.40 28.39
CA GLY A 47 -28.66 1.14 28.30
C GLY A 47 -29.53 -0.04 28.72
N GLN A 48 -29.27 -1.19 28.10
CA GLN A 48 -29.48 -2.50 28.68
C GLN A 48 -28.60 -3.51 27.96
N ASP A 49 -27.87 -4.28 28.76
CA ASP A 49 -27.12 -5.47 28.39
C ASP A 49 -27.89 -6.33 27.37
N LEU A 50 -27.23 -6.66 26.27
CA LEU A 50 -27.71 -7.66 25.32
C LEU A 50 -26.74 -8.84 25.29
N ASP A 51 -27.13 -9.84 26.07
CA ASP A 51 -26.99 -11.28 25.85
C ASP A 51 -25.78 -11.77 25.03
N LYS A 52 -24.79 -12.30 25.75
CA LYS A 52 -23.94 -13.38 25.25
C LYS A 52 -24.83 -14.57 24.89
N LYS A 53 -25.17 -14.73 23.61
CA LYS A 53 -25.60 -16.03 23.10
C LYS A 53 -24.46 -17.03 23.28
N GLU A 54 -24.58 -17.90 24.26
CA GLU A 54 -23.78 -19.12 24.37
C GLU A 54 -23.93 -19.94 23.08
N GLN A 55 -22.90 -19.90 22.24
CA GLN A 55 -22.74 -20.86 21.15
C GLN A 55 -22.54 -22.23 21.79
N LYS A 56 -23.47 -23.17 21.55
CA LYS A 56 -23.26 -24.59 21.89
C LYS A 56 -21.93 -25.05 21.26
N PRO A 57 -21.00 -25.63 22.04
CA PRO A 57 -19.73 -26.09 21.50
C PRO A 57 -19.98 -27.16 20.43
N ALA A 58 -19.15 -27.14 19.37
CA ALA A 58 -19.20 -28.15 18.32
C ALA A 58 -19.09 -29.56 18.96
N PRO A 59 -19.81 -30.57 18.46
CA PRO A 59 -19.69 -31.93 19.00
C PRO A 59 -18.26 -32.45 18.82
N SER A 60 -17.75 -33.16 19.83
CA SER A 60 -16.40 -33.75 19.79
C SER A 60 -16.36 -34.92 18.82
N ILE A 61 -15.27 -35.01 18.05
CA ILE A 61 -15.02 -36.08 17.08
C ILE A 61 -14.17 -37.19 17.70
N LEU A 62 -13.30 -36.87 18.66
CA LEU A 62 -12.34 -37.83 19.23
C LEU A 62 -12.75 -38.40 20.58
N LYS A 63 -13.58 -37.69 21.35
CA LYS A 63 -13.90 -38.10 22.73
C LYS A 63 -14.67 -39.42 22.73
N GLY A 64 -14.14 -40.39 23.46
CA GLY A 64 -14.74 -41.72 23.60
C GLY A 64 -14.48 -42.66 22.42
N GLN A 65 -13.65 -42.27 21.45
CA GLN A 65 -13.23 -43.11 20.34
C GLN A 65 -11.71 -43.32 20.35
N GLU A 66 -11.25 -44.39 19.69
CA GLU A 66 -9.84 -44.57 19.41
C GLU A 66 -9.39 -43.52 18.38
N ILE A 67 -8.30 -42.81 18.67
CA ILE A 67 -7.78 -41.77 17.78
C ILE A 67 -7.10 -42.47 16.60
N SER A 68 -7.56 -42.21 15.38
CA SER A 68 -6.98 -42.72 14.14
C SER A 68 -6.73 -41.59 13.15
N LYS A 69 -6.01 -41.86 12.06
CA LYS A 69 -5.76 -40.87 11.00
C LYS A 69 -7.07 -40.38 10.36
N GLU A 70 -8.06 -41.27 10.20
CA GLU A 70 -9.37 -40.95 9.63
C GLU A 70 -10.14 -39.96 10.50
N ASN A 71 -10.04 -40.09 11.83
CA ASN A 71 -10.70 -39.17 12.75
C ASN A 71 -9.94 -37.84 12.87
N LEU A 72 -8.61 -37.86 12.80
CA LEU A 72 -7.80 -36.63 12.72
C LEU A 72 -8.11 -35.82 11.45
N ASP A 73 -8.35 -36.47 10.31
CA ASP A 73 -8.66 -35.77 9.06
C ASP A 73 -10.01 -35.04 9.10
N LYS A 74 -10.96 -35.53 9.91
CA LYS A 74 -12.27 -34.90 10.06
C LYS A 74 -12.28 -33.68 10.99
N LEU A 75 -11.18 -33.42 11.69
CA LEU A 75 -11.12 -32.30 12.63
C LEU A 75 -11.25 -30.96 11.90
N PRO A 76 -12.16 -30.07 12.35
CA PRO A 76 -12.12 -28.68 11.94
C PRO A 76 -10.88 -28.03 12.56
N ILE A 77 -10.03 -27.44 11.72
CA ILE A 77 -8.83 -26.73 12.15
C ILE A 77 -8.95 -25.26 11.74
N ILE A 78 -8.67 -24.36 12.68
CA ILE A 78 -8.69 -22.92 12.47
C ILE A 78 -7.35 -22.31 12.88
N LEU A 79 -6.97 -21.23 12.22
CA LEU A 79 -5.90 -20.36 12.69
C LEU A 79 -6.46 -19.47 13.80
N LYS A 80 -5.92 -19.59 15.01
CA LYS A 80 -6.36 -18.85 16.19
C LYS A 80 -5.68 -17.49 16.28
N LYS A 81 -4.34 -17.48 16.14
CA LYS A 81 -3.51 -16.28 16.33
C LYS A 81 -2.28 -16.27 15.44
N ILE A 82 -1.84 -15.06 15.12
CA ILE A 82 -0.53 -14.76 14.57
C ILE A 82 0.08 -13.69 15.46
N ASP A 83 1.20 -14.00 16.13
CA ASP A 83 1.92 -13.05 16.96
C ASP A 83 1.03 -12.35 18.01
N GLY A 84 0.14 -13.13 18.63
CA GLY A 84 -0.84 -12.62 19.59
C GLY A 84 -2.06 -11.91 18.98
N SER A 85 -2.05 -11.58 17.68
CA SER A 85 -3.19 -10.98 16.97
C SER A 85 -4.20 -12.05 16.52
N THR A 86 -5.48 -11.75 16.73
CA THR A 86 -6.62 -12.52 16.19
C THR A 86 -7.29 -11.82 15.00
N ASN A 87 -6.87 -10.59 14.68
CA ASN A 87 -7.44 -9.83 13.57
C ASN A 87 -6.55 -9.97 12.33
N PHE A 88 -6.91 -10.90 11.46
CA PHE A 88 -6.14 -11.21 10.26
C PHE A 88 -6.38 -10.23 9.11
N GLU A 89 -7.49 -9.47 9.12
CA GLU A 89 -7.83 -8.53 8.04
C GLU A 89 -6.85 -7.37 7.91
N ASN A 90 -6.08 -7.09 8.96
CA ASN A 90 -5.03 -6.08 8.97
C ASN A 90 -3.65 -6.62 8.57
N LEU A 91 -3.49 -7.95 8.51
CA LEU A 91 -2.23 -8.62 8.19
C LEU A 91 -2.18 -8.99 6.70
N THR A 92 -1.10 -8.66 6.02
CA THR A 92 -0.85 -9.18 4.65
C THR A 92 -0.28 -10.59 4.72
N ILE A 93 -0.44 -11.38 3.66
CA ILE A 93 0.17 -12.73 3.59
C ILE A 93 1.71 -12.71 3.72
N GLU A 94 2.34 -11.58 3.41
CA GLU A 94 3.78 -11.38 3.55
C GLU A 94 4.19 -11.27 5.02
N SER A 95 3.37 -10.58 5.84
CA SER A 95 3.63 -10.35 7.27
C SER A 95 3.66 -11.64 8.10
N VAL A 96 3.04 -12.73 7.60
CA VAL A 96 3.05 -14.05 8.24
C VAL A 96 4.47 -14.62 8.34
N GLY A 97 5.38 -14.23 7.45
CA GLY A 97 6.79 -14.66 7.49
C GLY A 97 6.98 -16.19 7.39
N ASN A 98 8.19 -16.66 7.65
CA ASN A 98 8.53 -18.11 7.64
C ASN A 98 8.82 -18.66 9.04
N ASP A 99 8.69 -17.82 10.08
CA ASP A 99 8.79 -18.25 11.47
C ASP A 99 7.42 -18.71 11.96
N PHE A 100 7.21 -20.03 11.94
CA PHE A 100 5.93 -20.61 12.32
C PHE A 100 5.70 -20.71 13.82
N SER A 101 6.69 -20.38 14.65
CA SER A 101 6.52 -20.37 16.11
C SER A 101 5.49 -19.34 16.59
N ARG A 102 5.21 -18.34 15.74
CA ARG A 102 4.24 -17.27 15.98
C ARG A 102 2.81 -17.62 15.56
N LEU A 103 2.60 -18.81 14.98
CA LEU A 103 1.30 -19.27 14.48
C LEU A 103 0.67 -20.25 15.47
N GLU A 104 -0.56 -19.95 15.90
CA GLU A 104 -1.33 -20.84 16.76
C GLU A 104 -2.54 -21.39 16.00
N PHE A 105 -2.57 -22.70 15.79
CA PHE A 105 -3.72 -23.41 15.23
C PHE A 105 -4.45 -24.19 16.32
N GLU A 106 -5.76 -24.31 16.19
CA GLU A 106 -6.59 -25.11 17.09
C GLU A 106 -7.75 -25.79 16.38
N THR A 107 -8.34 -26.77 17.04
CA THR A 107 -9.70 -27.20 16.74
C THR A 107 -10.69 -26.48 17.67
N PRO A 108 -11.85 -25.99 17.16
CA PRO A 108 -12.85 -25.30 17.97
C PRO A 108 -13.40 -26.09 19.16
N ASN A 109 -13.33 -27.43 19.14
CA ASN A 109 -13.77 -28.26 20.26
C ASN A 109 -12.64 -28.43 21.29
N GLU A 110 -12.84 -27.92 22.51
CA GLU A 110 -11.83 -27.98 23.57
C GLU A 110 -11.44 -29.39 24.01
N ASP A 111 -12.37 -30.35 23.96
CA ASP A 111 -12.09 -31.74 24.33
C ASP A 111 -11.20 -32.42 23.29
N ASP A 112 -11.42 -32.17 22.00
CA ASP A 112 -10.57 -32.66 20.91
C ASP A 112 -9.18 -31.97 20.95
N GLN A 113 -9.14 -30.65 21.20
CA GLN A 113 -7.89 -29.88 21.27
C GLN A 113 -6.95 -30.39 22.37
N LYS A 114 -7.50 -30.88 23.49
CA LYS A 114 -6.70 -31.48 24.59
C LYS A 114 -6.01 -32.78 24.17
N LEU A 115 -6.50 -33.46 23.13
CA LEU A 115 -6.03 -34.78 22.70
C LEU A 115 -4.99 -34.73 21.57
N ILE A 116 -4.78 -33.57 20.94
CA ILE A 116 -3.93 -33.41 19.76
C ILE A 116 -2.82 -32.38 19.96
N ASP A 117 -1.76 -32.51 19.17
CA ASP A 117 -0.72 -31.50 18.96
C ASP A 117 -0.69 -31.11 17.47
N ILE A 118 -0.58 -29.81 17.19
CA ILE A 118 -0.60 -29.25 15.83
C ILE A 118 0.69 -28.47 15.60
N LYS A 119 1.44 -28.83 14.56
CA LYS A 119 2.66 -28.13 14.13
C LYS A 119 2.54 -27.70 12.68
N VAL A 120 2.97 -26.48 12.38
CA VAL A 120 3.07 -26.00 11.00
C VAL A 120 4.39 -26.50 10.41
N LEU A 121 4.33 -27.24 9.31
CA LEU A 121 5.50 -27.73 8.59
C LEU A 121 5.93 -26.76 7.49
N ASN A 122 4.96 -26.20 6.77
CA ASN A 122 5.22 -25.28 5.67
C ASN A 122 4.01 -24.37 5.41
N LYS A 123 4.25 -23.28 4.68
CA LYS A 123 3.20 -22.48 4.04
C LYS A 123 3.34 -22.55 2.52
N LYS A 124 2.22 -22.48 1.82
CA LYS A 124 2.13 -22.51 0.36
C LYS A 124 1.21 -21.39 -0.11
N TYR A 125 1.45 -20.97 -1.34
CA TYR A 125 0.58 -20.05 -2.04
C TYR A 125 -0.56 -20.81 -2.72
N LEU A 126 -1.75 -20.20 -2.77
CA LEU A 126 -2.86 -20.67 -3.59
C LEU A 126 -2.38 -20.88 -5.03
N ASN A 127 -2.68 -22.04 -5.60
CA ASN A 127 -2.27 -22.43 -6.96
C ASN A 127 -0.75 -22.33 -7.21
N SER A 128 0.08 -22.34 -6.16
CA SER A 128 1.52 -22.05 -6.24
C SER A 128 1.87 -20.66 -6.79
N ASP A 129 0.94 -19.71 -6.70
CA ASP A 129 1.10 -18.35 -7.21
C ASP A 129 0.95 -17.30 -6.09
N PHE A 130 2.01 -16.53 -5.88
CA PHE A 130 2.07 -15.51 -4.84
C PHE A 130 1.01 -14.43 -5.05
N GLU A 131 0.84 -13.96 -6.28
CA GLU A 131 -0.09 -12.88 -6.61
C GLU A 131 -1.55 -13.31 -6.40
N THR A 132 -1.90 -14.55 -6.74
CA THR A 132 -3.22 -15.14 -6.44
C THR A 132 -3.48 -15.14 -4.94
N SER A 133 -2.49 -15.55 -4.13
CA SER A 133 -2.61 -15.58 -2.67
C SER A 133 -2.78 -14.18 -2.08
N LEU A 134 -2.08 -13.19 -2.64
CA LEU A 134 -2.13 -11.80 -2.22
C LEU A 134 -3.48 -11.16 -2.54
N ASN A 135 -3.98 -11.41 -3.74
CA ASN A 135 -5.28 -10.91 -4.22
C ASN A 135 -6.44 -11.50 -3.43
N GLU A 136 -6.36 -12.80 -3.10
CA GLU A 136 -7.41 -13.48 -2.34
C GLU A 136 -7.26 -13.31 -0.82
N GLY A 137 -6.12 -12.83 -0.34
CA GLY A 137 -5.85 -12.71 1.10
C GLY A 137 -5.90 -14.08 1.78
N ALA A 138 -5.20 -15.05 1.19
CA ALA A 138 -5.26 -16.45 1.65
C ALA A 138 -3.95 -17.19 1.45
N LEU A 139 -3.66 -18.13 2.36
CA LEU A 139 -2.50 -19.01 2.34
C LEU A 139 -2.94 -20.45 2.62
N ILE A 140 -2.15 -21.42 2.19
CA ILE A 140 -2.32 -22.83 2.56
C ILE A 140 -1.22 -23.18 3.56
N PHE A 141 -1.60 -23.70 4.72
CA PHE A 141 -0.64 -24.20 5.70
C PHE A 141 -0.62 -25.72 5.69
N ASN A 142 0.56 -26.29 5.53
CA ASN A 142 0.76 -27.73 5.72
C ASN A 142 0.98 -27.98 7.21
N LEU A 143 0.04 -28.68 7.83
CA LEU A 143 0.02 -28.95 9.26
C LEU A 143 0.30 -30.42 9.53
N LYS A 144 1.13 -30.69 10.54
CA LYS A 144 1.29 -32.00 11.16
C LYS A 144 0.41 -32.05 12.41
N ILE A 145 -0.59 -32.91 12.39
CA ILE A 145 -1.52 -33.16 13.50
C ILE A 145 -1.19 -34.52 14.09
N SER A 146 -0.93 -34.58 15.39
CA SER A 146 -0.54 -35.83 16.07
C SER A 146 -1.35 -36.05 17.35
N SER A 147 -1.57 -37.32 17.70
CA SER A 147 -2.19 -37.68 18.98
C SER A 147 -1.21 -37.48 20.13
N LYS A 148 -1.64 -36.75 21.17
CA LYS A 148 -0.86 -36.60 22.41
C LYS A 148 -0.73 -37.92 23.18
N LYS A 149 -1.69 -38.83 23.02
CA LYS A 149 -1.67 -40.15 23.70
C LYS A 149 -0.80 -41.16 22.97
N ASN A 150 -0.76 -41.11 21.64
CA ASN A 150 0.06 -41.99 20.82
C ASN A 150 0.71 -41.19 19.67
N PRO A 151 1.93 -40.67 19.88
CA PRO A 151 2.61 -39.81 18.91
C PRO A 151 2.91 -40.45 17.54
N GLU A 152 2.80 -41.77 17.40
CA GLU A 152 2.94 -42.48 16.11
C GLU A 152 1.73 -42.24 15.18
N ILE A 153 0.59 -41.84 15.76
CA ILE A 153 -0.62 -41.50 15.01
C ILE A 153 -0.51 -40.04 14.56
N VAL A 154 -0.06 -39.89 13.31
CA VAL A 154 0.21 -38.59 12.68
C VAL A 154 -0.56 -38.47 11.36
N LEU A 155 -1.09 -37.27 11.11
CA LEU A 155 -1.63 -36.84 9.83
C LEU A 155 -0.94 -35.55 9.38
N GLU A 156 -0.54 -35.48 8.12
CA GLU A 156 -0.17 -34.21 7.47
C GLU A 156 -1.32 -33.75 6.58
N LYS A 157 -1.72 -32.49 6.72
CA LYS A 157 -2.88 -31.93 6.02
C LYS A 157 -2.64 -30.49 5.60
N ASP A 158 -3.02 -30.17 4.37
CA ASP A 158 -3.06 -28.79 3.88
C ASP A 158 -4.37 -28.13 4.32
N VAL A 159 -4.27 -27.00 5.01
CA VAL A 159 -5.41 -26.22 5.51
C VAL A 159 -5.37 -24.82 4.88
N PRO A 160 -6.32 -24.47 3.99
CA PRO A 160 -6.44 -23.12 3.46
C PRO A 160 -6.99 -22.18 4.53
N ILE A 161 -6.32 -21.06 4.74
CA ILE A 161 -6.73 -20.00 5.65
C ILE A 161 -6.89 -18.71 4.84
N SER A 162 -8.08 -18.13 4.92
CA SER A 162 -8.44 -16.85 4.32
C SER A 162 -8.73 -15.80 5.38
N GLY A 163 -8.98 -14.56 4.96
CA GLY A 163 -9.27 -13.44 5.85
C GLY A 163 -8.06 -12.54 6.12
N PHE A 164 -6.93 -12.79 5.44
CA PHE A 164 -5.84 -11.82 5.38
C PHE A 164 -6.25 -10.59 4.57
N ARG A 165 -5.56 -9.48 4.80
CA ARG A 165 -5.69 -8.27 3.99
C ARG A 165 -5.40 -8.59 2.52
N LYS A 166 -6.40 -8.37 1.66
CA LYS A 166 -6.24 -8.44 0.21
C LYS A 166 -5.37 -7.28 -0.28
N SER A 167 -4.40 -7.54 -1.14
CA SER A 167 -3.66 -6.51 -1.88
C SER A 167 -3.66 -6.84 -3.36
N ARG A 168 -3.67 -5.80 -4.21
CA ARG A 168 -3.76 -5.95 -5.67
C ARG A 168 -2.43 -6.32 -6.33
N SER A 169 -1.30 -6.17 -5.64
CA SER A 169 0.03 -6.60 -6.08
C SER A 169 1.10 -6.45 -4.98
N SER A 170 2.19 -7.24 -5.05
CA SER A 170 3.43 -7.00 -4.27
C SER A 170 4.16 -5.73 -4.71
N GLU A 171 3.96 -5.32 -5.96
CA GLU A 171 4.47 -4.08 -6.50
C GLU A 171 3.36 -3.03 -6.40
N ILE A 172 3.56 -2.00 -5.58
CA ILE A 172 2.71 -0.83 -5.71
C ILE A 172 3.06 -0.22 -7.08
N ASN A 173 2.13 -0.32 -8.03
CA ASN A 173 2.23 0.33 -9.33
C ASN A 173 1.28 1.52 -9.36
N PHE A 174 1.76 2.66 -8.88
CA PHE A 174 1.13 3.97 -8.99
C PHE A 174 1.08 4.49 -10.43
N ASN A 175 1.78 3.82 -11.35
CA ASN A 175 1.84 4.12 -12.76
C ASN A 175 2.33 5.55 -13.01
N TYR A 176 3.29 6.01 -12.20
CA TYR A 176 3.81 7.37 -12.25
C TYR A 176 4.32 7.72 -13.66
N GLY A 177 4.95 6.76 -14.34
CA GLY A 177 5.40 6.88 -15.72
C GLY A 177 4.27 7.34 -16.65
N LYS A 178 3.17 6.59 -16.71
CA LYS A 178 2.03 6.93 -17.57
C LYS A 178 1.23 8.13 -17.07
N ARG A 179 1.06 8.25 -15.75
CA ARG A 179 0.20 9.28 -15.12
C ARG A 179 0.72 10.70 -15.34
N PHE A 180 2.03 10.87 -15.40
CA PHE A 180 2.65 12.20 -15.49
C PHE A 180 3.37 12.46 -16.81
N ALA A 181 3.66 11.43 -17.62
CA ALA A 181 4.19 11.63 -18.97
C ALA A 181 3.20 12.37 -19.89
N PRO A 182 3.69 12.89 -21.04
CA PRO A 182 2.82 13.31 -22.14
C PRO A 182 1.92 12.17 -22.62
N ASP A 183 0.65 12.48 -22.90
CA ASP A 183 -0.40 11.48 -23.13
C ASP A 183 -0.66 11.20 -24.63
N SER A 184 -0.02 11.96 -25.54
CA SER A 184 -0.17 11.81 -27.00
C SER A 184 1.08 12.22 -27.78
N ASP A 185 1.23 11.76 -29.03
CA ASP A 185 2.38 12.10 -29.90
C ASP A 185 2.56 13.62 -30.10
N ASN A 186 1.46 14.36 -30.15
CA ASN A 186 1.48 15.81 -30.22
C ASN A 186 1.99 16.42 -28.91
N GLU A 187 1.52 15.95 -27.76
CA GLU A 187 2.04 16.41 -26.46
C GLU A 187 3.53 16.05 -26.29
N TRP A 188 3.95 14.88 -26.74
CA TRP A 188 5.36 14.48 -26.75
C TRP A 188 6.22 15.44 -27.57
N SER A 189 5.77 15.77 -28.78
CA SER A 189 6.45 16.72 -29.67
C SER A 189 6.54 18.11 -29.02
N GLN A 190 5.44 18.59 -28.43
CA GLN A 190 5.40 19.87 -27.72
C GLN A 190 6.26 19.88 -26.46
N TYR A 191 6.31 18.76 -25.72
CA TYR A 191 7.12 18.61 -24.52
C TYR A 191 8.61 18.66 -24.84
N PHE A 192 9.04 17.94 -25.89
CA PHE A 192 10.44 17.96 -26.30
C PHE A 192 10.88 19.26 -26.97
N ALA A 193 9.95 20.06 -27.51
CA ALA A 193 10.25 21.41 -27.99
C ALA A 193 10.50 22.44 -26.87
N LYS A 194 10.12 22.14 -25.61
CA LYS A 194 10.32 23.04 -24.46
C LYS A 194 11.76 23.01 -23.94
N ASN A 195 12.21 24.12 -23.37
CA ASN A 195 13.44 24.16 -22.57
C ASN A 195 13.22 23.53 -21.17
N ASN A 196 14.30 23.32 -20.40
CA ASN A 196 14.22 22.65 -19.09
C ASN A 196 13.29 23.34 -18.09
N TYR A 197 13.24 24.69 -18.08
CA TYR A 197 12.35 25.42 -17.18
C TYR A 197 10.88 25.27 -17.61
N GLN A 198 10.60 25.34 -18.90
CA GLN A 198 9.26 25.13 -19.43
C GLN A 198 8.75 23.69 -19.21
N ARG A 199 9.64 22.69 -19.34
CA ARG A 199 9.32 21.29 -18.99
C ARG A 199 9.01 21.17 -17.51
N TYR A 200 9.88 21.72 -16.64
CA TYR A 200 9.62 21.78 -15.21
C TYR A 200 8.24 22.35 -14.88
N THR A 201 7.88 23.51 -15.44
CA THR A 201 6.57 24.13 -15.21
C THR A 201 5.41 23.26 -15.70
N TYR A 202 5.58 22.61 -16.86
CA TYR A 202 4.59 21.67 -17.41
C TYR A 202 4.37 20.47 -16.47
N ASP A 203 5.45 19.83 -16.02
CA ASP A 203 5.40 18.66 -15.14
C ASP A 203 4.90 19.03 -13.73
N ALA A 204 5.33 20.19 -13.22
CA ALA A 204 4.91 20.71 -11.93
C ALA A 204 3.38 20.86 -11.86
N LYS A 205 2.73 21.33 -12.94
CA LYS A 205 1.27 21.45 -12.96
C LYS A 205 0.57 20.11 -12.71
N LYS A 206 0.89 19.07 -13.50
CA LYS A 206 0.30 17.72 -13.32
C LYS A 206 0.60 17.16 -11.91
N TYR A 207 1.82 17.40 -11.42
CA TYR A 207 2.25 16.99 -10.08
C TYR A 207 1.42 17.68 -8.97
N MET A 208 1.28 19.00 -9.02
CA MET A 208 0.58 19.77 -7.99
C MET A 208 -0.90 19.42 -7.92
N GLU A 209 -1.57 19.20 -9.05
CA GLU A 209 -2.97 18.74 -9.09
C GLU A 209 -3.15 17.37 -8.40
N THR A 210 -2.16 16.47 -8.55
CA THR A 210 -2.17 15.19 -7.83
C THR A 210 -1.88 15.37 -6.35
N LEU A 211 -0.90 16.21 -6.01
CA LEU A 211 -0.53 16.49 -4.63
C LEU A 211 -1.72 17.07 -3.86
N GLU A 212 -2.47 18.01 -4.44
CA GLU A 212 -3.66 18.58 -3.81
C GLU A 212 -4.70 17.50 -3.47
N LYS A 213 -4.97 16.57 -4.38
CA LYS A 213 -5.88 15.44 -4.09
C LYS A 213 -5.37 14.57 -2.94
N GLN A 214 -4.06 14.33 -2.89
CA GLN A 214 -3.44 13.57 -1.80
C GLN A 214 -3.53 14.33 -0.47
N LEU A 215 -3.24 15.64 -0.48
CA LEU A 215 -3.30 16.46 0.72
C LEU A 215 -4.73 16.58 1.25
N ALA A 216 -5.72 16.70 0.37
CA ALA A 216 -7.15 16.66 0.73
C ALA A 216 -7.50 15.34 1.42
N TYR A 217 -7.11 14.22 0.80
CA TYR A 217 -7.34 12.87 1.34
C TYR A 217 -6.71 12.68 2.72
N ILE A 218 -5.43 13.06 2.88
CA ILE A 218 -4.70 12.94 4.17
C ILE A 218 -5.33 13.85 5.24
N SER A 219 -5.89 14.98 4.83
CA SER A 219 -6.57 15.90 5.75
C SER A 219 -8.02 15.50 6.03
N GLY A 220 -8.51 14.39 5.46
CA GLY A 220 -9.91 13.96 5.60
C GLY A 220 -10.91 14.90 4.93
N LEU A 221 -10.47 15.73 3.98
CA LEU A 221 -11.26 16.74 3.31
C LEU A 221 -11.64 16.32 1.88
N PRO A 222 -12.82 16.73 1.36
CA PRO A 222 -13.23 16.44 -0.01
C PRO A 222 -12.41 17.22 -1.05
N TYR A 223 -11.79 18.34 -0.66
CA TYR A 223 -10.93 19.15 -1.51
C TYR A 223 -9.80 19.78 -0.66
N PHE A 224 -8.71 20.14 -1.31
CA PHE A 224 -7.59 20.81 -0.65
C PHE A 224 -7.91 22.28 -0.43
N ASP A 225 -7.74 22.76 0.79
CA ASP A 225 -7.81 24.18 1.12
C ASP A 225 -6.44 24.66 1.61
N ILE A 226 -5.86 25.59 0.86
CA ILE A 226 -4.55 26.15 1.19
C ILE A 226 -4.58 27.02 2.44
N LYS A 227 -5.74 27.56 2.85
CA LYS A 227 -5.83 28.41 4.05
C LYS A 227 -5.71 27.60 5.34
N SER A 228 -6.35 26.43 5.37
CA SER A 228 -6.19 25.45 6.45
C SER A 228 -4.87 24.69 6.37
N TRP A 229 -4.19 24.69 5.22
CA TRP A 229 -2.86 24.11 5.08
C TRP A 229 -1.77 25.01 5.66
N ARG A 230 -1.13 24.51 6.73
CA ARG A 230 -0.05 25.19 7.44
C ARG A 230 -0.44 26.60 7.92
N PRO A 231 -1.45 26.70 8.81
CA PRO A 231 -1.95 27.99 9.31
C PRO A 231 -0.91 28.74 10.13
N GLU A 232 0.11 28.04 10.64
CA GLU A 232 1.23 28.59 11.38
C GLU A 232 2.16 29.47 10.51
N VAL A 233 2.10 29.30 9.17
CA VAL A 233 2.85 30.14 8.23
C VAL A 233 1.97 31.28 7.75
N LYS A 234 1.90 32.33 8.57
CA LYS A 234 1.15 33.56 8.25
C LYS A 234 1.72 34.22 7.00
N ARG A 235 0.83 34.65 6.12
CA ARG A 235 1.15 35.20 4.79
C ARG A 235 0.08 36.17 4.33
N ASN A 236 0.50 37.27 3.72
CA ASN A 236 -0.37 38.16 2.97
C ASN A 236 -0.01 38.13 1.47
N GLN A 237 -0.83 38.77 0.64
CA GLN A 237 -0.65 38.74 -0.81
C GLN A 237 0.67 39.40 -1.26
N GLU A 238 1.10 40.46 -0.60
CA GLU A 238 2.35 41.17 -0.92
C GLU A 238 3.58 40.29 -0.68
N GLN A 239 3.61 39.57 0.43
CA GLN A 239 4.66 38.61 0.77
C GLN A 239 4.70 37.44 -0.22
N ILE A 240 3.54 36.92 -0.60
CA ILE A 240 3.41 35.87 -1.62
C ILE A 240 3.98 36.36 -2.97
N ASN A 241 3.64 37.59 -3.36
CA ASN A 241 4.13 38.18 -4.62
C ASN A 241 5.64 38.37 -4.60
N LYS A 242 6.19 38.94 -3.52
CA LYS A 242 7.65 39.11 -3.34
C LYS A 242 8.40 37.79 -3.40
N TYR A 243 7.87 36.75 -2.74
CA TYR A 243 8.43 35.41 -2.82
C TYR A 243 8.38 34.88 -4.26
N ASN A 244 7.23 34.99 -4.94
CA ASN A 244 7.04 34.46 -6.28
C ASN A 244 7.94 35.14 -7.32
N GLU A 245 8.16 36.45 -7.20
CA GLU A 245 9.11 37.19 -8.05
C GLU A 245 10.52 36.63 -7.89
N LYS A 246 10.98 36.49 -6.63
CA LYS A 246 12.29 35.91 -6.33
C LYS A 246 12.40 34.46 -6.80
N ALA A 247 11.39 33.65 -6.53
CA ALA A 247 11.34 32.26 -6.97
C ALA A 247 11.44 32.15 -8.49
N LYS A 248 10.77 33.04 -9.23
CA LYS A 248 10.86 33.08 -10.70
C LYS A 248 12.27 33.42 -11.19
N GLU A 249 12.92 34.43 -10.59
CA GLU A 249 14.32 34.79 -10.89
C GLU A 249 15.27 33.61 -10.67
N LEU A 250 15.10 32.91 -9.54
CA LEU A 250 15.94 31.81 -9.12
C LEU A 250 15.54 30.46 -9.74
N LYS A 251 14.44 30.42 -10.51
CA LYS A 251 13.83 29.21 -11.11
C LYS A 251 13.46 28.15 -10.06
N LEU A 252 12.85 28.61 -8.96
CA LEU A 252 12.38 27.82 -7.83
C LEU A 252 10.85 27.69 -7.83
N ASP A 253 10.35 26.88 -6.90
CA ASP A 253 8.91 26.75 -6.64
C ASP A 253 8.28 28.06 -6.23
N SER A 254 7.03 28.28 -6.66
CA SER A 254 6.18 29.36 -6.16
C SER A 254 5.91 29.18 -4.66
N TYR A 255 5.45 30.23 -3.99
CA TYR A 255 5.13 30.21 -2.57
C TYR A 255 4.17 29.08 -2.23
N GLU A 256 3.08 28.96 -2.99
CA GLU A 256 2.05 27.96 -2.72
C GLU A 256 2.54 26.54 -2.99
N ASP A 257 3.33 26.34 -4.04
CA ASP A 257 3.87 25.02 -4.37
C ASP A 257 4.87 24.57 -3.31
N ALA A 258 5.76 25.46 -2.88
CA ALA A 258 6.71 25.22 -1.80
C ALA A 258 5.98 24.88 -0.49
N LEU A 259 4.93 25.62 -0.16
CA LEU A 259 4.11 25.39 1.01
C LEU A 259 3.41 24.01 0.99
N LYS A 260 2.81 23.64 -0.16
CA LYS A 260 2.15 22.34 -0.37
C LYS A 260 3.15 21.18 -0.27
N LYS A 261 4.35 21.35 -0.82
CA LYS A 261 5.45 20.37 -0.76
C LYS A 261 6.09 20.24 0.62
N GLY A 262 5.68 21.07 1.58
CA GLY A 262 6.17 21.04 2.96
C GLY A 262 7.55 21.65 3.13
N PHE A 263 7.96 22.56 2.24
CA PHE A 263 9.24 23.24 2.38
C PHE A 263 9.26 24.19 3.57
N THR A 264 10.47 24.52 4.03
CA THR A 264 10.66 25.57 5.02
C THR A 264 10.22 26.88 4.42
N MET A 265 9.36 27.61 5.13
CA MET A 265 8.82 28.88 4.65
C MET A 265 9.35 30.04 5.50
N PRO A 266 9.59 31.22 4.93
CA PRO A 266 9.84 32.41 5.70
C PRO A 266 8.60 32.81 6.50
N VAL A 267 8.82 33.30 7.72
CA VAL A 267 7.82 33.96 8.56
C VAL A 267 8.13 35.43 8.57
N TYR A 268 7.12 36.25 8.36
CA TYR A 268 7.26 37.70 8.29
C TYR A 268 6.69 38.37 9.54
N ASP A 269 7.37 39.43 9.99
CA ASP A 269 6.86 40.32 11.02
C ASP A 269 5.71 41.19 10.49
N ALA A 270 5.11 42.02 11.35
CA ALA A 270 4.02 42.93 10.98
C ALA A 270 4.44 43.99 9.93
N ASN A 271 5.73 44.24 9.78
CA ASN A 271 6.31 45.20 8.83
C ASN A 271 6.71 44.54 7.50
N GLY A 272 6.51 43.23 7.34
CA GLY A 272 6.88 42.47 6.15
C GLY A 272 8.35 42.09 6.04
N ASN A 273 9.14 42.26 7.11
CA ASN A 273 10.50 41.75 7.19
C ASN A 273 10.49 40.29 7.60
N VAL A 274 11.50 39.53 7.19
CA VAL A 274 11.60 38.12 7.60
C VAL A 274 12.04 38.06 9.06
N GLU A 275 11.18 37.53 9.92
CA GLU A 275 11.44 37.32 11.35
C GLU A 275 12.16 35.98 11.60
N GLY A 276 11.91 34.98 10.74
CA GLY A 276 12.53 33.67 10.86
C GLY A 276 11.97 32.65 9.89
N LEU A 277 12.17 31.37 10.21
CA LEU A 277 11.79 30.24 9.37
C LEU A 277 10.84 29.29 10.08
N LYS A 278 9.89 28.75 9.31
CA LYS A 278 8.98 27.73 9.80
C LYS A 278 9.13 26.44 9.02
N LEU A 279 9.69 25.44 9.71
CA LEU A 279 9.73 24.05 9.28
C LEU A 279 8.33 23.45 9.29
N LEU A 280 8.13 22.40 8.49
CA LEU A 280 6.95 21.56 8.61
C LEU A 280 7.15 20.62 9.81
N ASP A 281 6.42 20.87 10.89
CA ASP A 281 6.55 20.11 12.15
C ASP A 281 5.60 18.90 12.17
N ARG A 282 5.76 18.01 11.19
CA ARG A 282 5.05 16.72 11.04
C ARG A 282 5.76 15.83 10.01
N ASP A 283 5.21 14.65 9.78
CA ASP A 283 5.67 13.72 8.74
C ASP A 283 5.90 14.41 7.39
N GLU A 284 7.00 14.03 6.74
CA GLU A 284 7.36 14.57 5.43
C GLU A 284 6.27 14.26 4.41
N ILE A 285 5.90 15.27 3.62
CA ILE A 285 4.96 15.10 2.52
C ILE A 285 5.57 14.11 1.51
N PRO A 286 4.92 12.96 1.22
CA PRO A 286 5.45 11.97 0.29
C PRO A 286 5.64 12.59 -1.09
N LYS A 287 6.85 12.48 -1.64
CA LYS A 287 7.20 13.01 -2.96
C LYS A 287 7.34 11.83 -3.92
N GLY A 288 6.54 11.86 -5.00
CA GLY A 288 6.66 10.88 -6.07
C GLY A 288 7.94 11.09 -6.89
N PRO A 289 8.47 10.03 -7.51
CA PRO A 289 9.51 10.15 -8.52
C PRO A 289 8.99 10.95 -9.73
N ALA A 290 9.89 11.53 -10.53
CA ALA A 290 9.46 12.04 -11.82
C ALA A 290 9.34 10.92 -12.84
N TRP A 291 8.39 11.05 -13.76
CA TRP A 291 8.03 10.01 -14.73
C TRP A 291 9.19 9.58 -15.64
N TRP A 292 9.88 10.51 -16.27
CA TRP A 292 11.33 10.59 -16.26
C TRP A 292 12.21 9.44 -15.81
N ASP A 293 12.42 9.44 -14.49
CA ASP A 293 13.34 8.58 -13.78
C ASP A 293 12.81 7.14 -13.71
N LEU A 294 11.59 6.91 -14.22
CA LEU A 294 10.88 5.63 -14.27
C LEU A 294 10.82 5.01 -15.67
N ILE A 295 11.23 5.73 -16.72
CA ILE A 295 11.18 5.19 -18.08
C ILE A 295 12.03 3.91 -18.12
N ASN A 296 11.39 2.79 -18.41
CA ASN A 296 11.97 1.44 -18.42
C ASN A 296 12.64 1.02 -17.09
N ARG A 297 12.14 1.51 -15.96
CA ARG A 297 12.64 1.16 -14.61
C ARG A 297 11.49 0.76 -13.69
N ASN A 298 11.79 -0.09 -12.69
CA ASN A 298 10.82 -0.42 -11.65
C ASN A 298 10.59 0.81 -10.76
N GLU A 299 9.35 1.26 -10.62
CA GLU A 299 9.02 2.45 -9.83
C GLU A 299 9.30 2.31 -8.34
N ASN A 300 9.29 1.09 -7.81
CA ASN A 300 9.63 0.78 -6.43
C ASN A 300 11.15 0.78 -6.16
N GLN A 301 11.96 0.87 -7.22
CA GLN A 301 13.43 0.87 -7.15
C GLN A 301 14.04 2.17 -7.71
N ALA A 302 13.21 3.12 -8.09
CA ALA A 302 13.66 4.35 -8.72
C ALA A 302 14.17 5.35 -7.68
N SER A 303 15.46 5.69 -7.78
CA SER A 303 16.04 6.83 -7.08
C SER A 303 16.05 8.05 -8.01
N GLY A 304 15.45 9.16 -7.58
CA GLY A 304 15.50 10.42 -8.34
C GLY A 304 16.86 11.10 -8.23
N LEU A 305 17.33 11.68 -9.33
CA LEU A 305 18.42 12.66 -9.30
C LEU A 305 17.82 14.06 -9.20
N ALA A 306 18.41 14.91 -8.36
CA ALA A 306 18.03 16.30 -8.30
C ALA A 306 18.44 17.03 -9.60
N ARG A 307 17.47 17.69 -10.24
CA ARG A 307 17.62 18.20 -11.62
C ARG A 307 17.93 19.68 -11.74
N TYR A 308 18.01 20.40 -10.63
CA TYR A 308 18.49 21.78 -10.61
C TYR A 308 19.40 21.99 -9.40
N ILE A 309 20.66 22.32 -9.69
CA ILE A 309 21.64 22.70 -8.67
C ILE A 309 21.62 24.23 -8.58
N PRO A 310 21.11 24.82 -7.48
CA PRO A 310 20.81 26.24 -7.42
C PRO A 310 22.05 27.15 -7.43
N ASN A 311 23.25 26.62 -7.17
CA ASN A 311 24.52 27.36 -7.32
C ASN A 311 25.74 26.42 -7.48
N GLU A 312 26.88 27.01 -7.85
CA GLU A 312 28.15 26.27 -8.04
C GLU A 312 28.66 25.57 -6.78
N LYS A 313 28.29 26.05 -5.57
CA LYS A 313 28.71 25.44 -4.30
C LYS A 313 28.11 24.04 -4.13
N TYR A 314 26.87 23.83 -4.58
CA TYR A 314 26.20 22.54 -4.52
C TYR A 314 26.67 21.54 -5.59
N LYS A 315 27.41 21.98 -6.63
CA LYS A 315 28.01 21.06 -7.62
C LYS A 315 29.15 20.21 -7.06
N LYS A 316 29.74 20.61 -5.93
CA LYS A 316 30.92 19.94 -5.34
C LYS A 316 30.58 18.80 -4.38
N GLN A 317 29.29 18.50 -4.14
CA GLN A 317 28.87 17.44 -3.22
C GLN A 317 28.30 16.22 -4.00
N PRO A 318 28.72 14.97 -3.69
CA PRO A 318 28.36 13.81 -4.50
C PRO A 318 26.94 13.26 -4.23
N TYR A 319 26.20 13.07 -5.33
CA TYR A 319 25.18 12.06 -5.70
C TYR A 319 24.07 11.53 -4.76
N LYS A 320 23.96 11.89 -3.47
CA LYS A 320 22.80 11.52 -2.64
C LYS A 320 22.12 12.75 -2.06
N LEU A 321 21.39 13.49 -2.89
CA LEU A 321 21.02 14.85 -2.49
C LEU A 321 19.69 15.38 -3.03
N ILE A 322 18.62 14.57 -3.02
CA ILE A 322 17.26 15.15 -3.15
C ILE A 322 16.96 16.04 -1.93
N GLN A 323 17.38 15.63 -0.73
CA GLN A 323 17.03 16.31 0.52
C GLN A 323 17.85 17.59 0.79
N PHE A 324 19.16 17.65 0.47
CA PHE A 324 19.87 18.94 0.59
C PHE A 324 19.66 19.89 -0.59
N ILE A 325 19.21 19.46 -1.77
CA ILE A 325 18.93 20.43 -2.84
C ILE A 325 17.68 21.26 -2.49
N LEU A 326 16.72 20.69 -1.76
CA LEU A 326 15.61 21.44 -1.17
C LEU A 326 16.10 22.42 -0.09
N LEU A 327 17.02 22.00 0.78
CA LEU A 327 17.66 22.89 1.76
C LEU A 327 18.50 23.99 1.06
N GLY A 328 19.12 23.69 -0.08
CA GLY A 328 19.94 24.63 -0.84
C GLY A 328 19.15 25.63 -1.67
N GLN A 329 17.98 25.24 -2.19
CA GLN A 329 17.03 26.16 -2.80
C GLN A 329 16.44 27.12 -1.77
N GLN A 330 16.15 26.60 -0.56
CA GLN A 330 15.74 27.43 0.58
C GLN A 330 16.86 28.42 0.96
N GLN A 331 18.11 27.96 1.10
CA GLN A 331 19.25 28.80 1.47
C GLN A 331 19.58 29.90 0.45
N LEU A 332 19.38 29.65 -0.85
CA LEU A 332 19.57 30.65 -1.90
C LEU A 332 18.48 31.73 -1.85
N MET A 333 17.23 31.32 -1.60
CA MET A 333 16.12 32.25 -1.41
C MET A 333 16.29 33.10 -0.15
N MET A 334 16.89 32.53 0.91
CA MET A 334 17.18 33.25 2.16
C MET A 334 18.21 34.37 1.98
N LEU A 335 19.31 34.09 1.26
CA LEU A 335 20.37 35.07 1.00
C LEU A 335 19.86 36.27 0.20
N GLU A 336 18.89 36.05 -0.68
CA GLU A 336 18.35 37.08 -1.57
C GLU A 336 17.13 37.82 -0.99
N LEU A 337 16.51 37.29 0.07
CA LEU A 337 15.43 37.98 0.81
C LEU A 337 15.97 38.92 1.91
N ASN A 338 17.30 39.12 2.00
CA ASN A 338 18.00 39.88 3.04
C ASN A 338 17.68 39.39 4.46
N ILE A 339 17.96 38.11 4.73
CA ILE A 339 18.13 37.58 6.09
C ILE A 339 19.61 37.56 6.44
#